data_AF-A0A8B6EX96-F1
#
_entry.id   AF-A0A8B6EX96-F1
#
_cell.length_a   1.000
_cell.length_b   1.000
_cell.length_c   1.000
_cell.angle_alpha   90.00
_cell.angle_beta   90.00
_cell.angle_gamma   90.00
#
_symmetry.space_group_name_H-M   'P 1'
#
loop_
_entity.id
_entity.type
_entity.pdbx_description
1 polymer ?
#
loop_
_entity_poly.entity_id
_entity_poly.type
_entity_poly.pdbx_seq_one_letter_code
_entity_poly.pdbx_strand_id
1 'polypeptide(L)'
;MDNVKHRKRFGVVLFVIVILCTEYFVQPIVNSKTCLINMYNNKRNTSIRYIPDPRKPSDPLDTIRLDCGQLCNTTRKGSPGLFFDHITSSINCGKIFRNKNIDRAHGLLHAPKTIPKNMMIEFTMNNRIPVSKWYWDTELYLGKKAKKPVWSEQLIEDWINMAKQGNLSGTYGTADTNGLRDGLKHAPHIKNGRVMVIGSEIPWVEACVLEAGAREVVTLEYGSIISQHPKVKTIVPFDFRMRYLNNTMGTFDAIVTYSSIEHSGLGRYGDALNPWGDIIAIARAWCVTKIGGSLTIGIPYNHDHEELVFNAHRVYGKIRYPYLTTNWKQLYRGKCGQQIHIFTKSK
;
A
#
# COMPACT_ATOMS: atom_id res chain seq x y z
N MET A 1 -35.10 11.76 -41.24
CA MET A 1 -35.63 11.80 -42.62
C MET A 1 -34.52 12.27 -43.52
N ASP A 2 -34.27 11.51 -44.58
CA ASP A 2 -33.11 11.54 -45.46
C ASP A 2 -33.28 12.62 -46.57
N ASN A 3 -32.23 13.17 -47.21
CA ASN A 3 -31.51 12.44 -48.25
C ASN A 3 -30.22 13.10 -48.78
N VAL A 4 -29.24 12.23 -48.96
CA VAL A 4 -28.01 12.17 -49.79
C VAL A 4 -27.99 12.93 -51.14
N LYS A 5 -26.83 13.54 -51.50
CA LYS A 5 -25.98 13.32 -52.74
C LYS A 5 -25.11 14.55 -53.12
N HIS A 6 -24.01 14.48 -53.88
CA HIS A 6 -22.85 13.56 -53.98
C HIS A 6 -21.79 14.11 -54.99
N ARG A 7 -20.50 13.69 -54.88
CA ARG A 7 -19.30 13.82 -55.79
C ARG A 7 -18.19 14.74 -55.24
N LYS A 8 -16.99 14.24 -54.86
CA LYS A 8 -15.91 13.49 -55.56
C LYS A 8 -14.97 14.36 -56.43
N ARG A 9 -13.72 14.54 -55.97
CA ARG A 9 -12.50 14.05 -56.65
C ARG A 9 -11.27 14.17 -55.72
N PHE A 10 -10.45 13.11 -55.68
CA PHE A 10 -9.11 13.07 -55.09
C PHE A 10 -8.12 12.79 -56.23
N GLY A 11 -6.91 13.34 -56.15
CA GLY A 11 -5.79 13.00 -57.03
C GLY A 11 -4.53 12.80 -56.18
N VAL A 12 -3.85 11.67 -56.38
CA VAL A 12 -2.56 11.34 -55.76
C VAL A 12 -1.60 11.01 -56.90
N VAL A 13 -0.41 11.59 -56.88
CA VAL A 13 0.60 11.46 -57.95
C VAL A 13 1.72 10.49 -57.52
N LEU A 14 2.31 9.84 -58.54
CA LEU A 14 3.16 8.67 -58.47
C LEU A 14 4.52 8.87 -57.78
N PHE A 15 5.03 7.80 -57.18
CA PHE A 15 6.45 7.64 -56.84
C PHE A 15 7.30 7.43 -58.11
N VAL A 16 8.54 7.93 -58.11
CA VAL A 16 9.60 7.56 -59.05
C VAL A 16 10.79 7.00 -58.27
N ILE A 17 11.32 5.87 -58.72
CA ILE A 17 12.49 5.20 -58.18
C ILE A 17 13.66 5.42 -59.15
N VAL A 18 14.85 5.72 -58.63
CA VAL A 18 16.11 5.67 -59.39
C VAL A 18 17.12 4.80 -58.62
N ILE A 19 17.80 3.92 -59.36
CA ILE A 19 18.75 2.92 -58.89
C ILE A 19 20.18 3.43 -59.13
N LEU A 20 21.11 3.13 -58.24
CA LEU A 20 22.53 3.00 -58.59
C LEU A 20 23.14 1.78 -57.88
N CYS A 21 23.94 1.01 -58.63
CA CYS A 21 24.64 -0.21 -58.20
C CYS A 21 26.14 0.04 -57.98
N THR A 22 26.78 -0.84 -57.20
CA THR A 22 28.09 -1.50 -57.45
C THR A 22 28.34 -2.47 -56.28
N GLU A 23 28.38 -3.80 -56.49
CA GLU A 23 29.58 -4.65 -56.71
C GLU A 23 30.57 -4.60 -55.52
N TYR A 24 31.01 -5.72 -54.93
CA TYR A 24 31.78 -6.80 -55.57
C TYR A 24 31.54 -8.22 -55.03
N PHE A 25 31.93 -9.20 -55.85
CA PHE A 25 31.86 -10.66 -55.66
C PHE A 25 33.25 -11.25 -55.32
N VAL A 26 33.38 -12.18 -54.37
CA VAL A 26 34.34 -13.32 -54.45
C VAL A 26 33.79 -14.54 -53.68
N GLN A 27 33.80 -15.70 -54.35
CA GLN A 27 33.71 -17.07 -53.82
C GLN A 27 34.84 -17.88 -54.52
N PRO A 28 35.33 -19.06 -54.05
CA PRO A 28 34.53 -20.30 -54.07
C PRO A 28 34.86 -21.48 -53.09
N ILE A 29 33.84 -22.32 -52.81
CA ILE A 29 33.75 -23.82 -52.89
C ILE A 29 34.81 -24.67 -52.08
N VAL A 30 34.50 -25.80 -51.40
CA VAL A 30 34.29 -27.18 -51.93
C VAL A 30 33.73 -28.16 -50.86
N ASN A 31 32.65 -28.90 -51.21
CA ASN A 31 32.16 -30.23 -50.74
C ASN A 31 31.78 -30.49 -49.25
N SER A 32 30.82 -31.40 -48.94
CA SER A 32 29.85 -32.16 -49.78
C SER A 32 28.71 -32.76 -48.95
N LYS A 33 27.53 -32.95 -49.59
CA LYS A 33 26.55 -34.08 -49.49
C LYS A 33 26.34 -34.71 -48.08
N THR A 34 25.15 -34.89 -47.52
CA THR A 34 23.78 -35.06 -48.06
C THR A 34 22.79 -34.94 -46.87
N CYS A 35 21.46 -34.83 -46.95
CA CYS A 35 20.51 -34.90 -48.07
C CYS A 35 19.27 -34.02 -47.77
N LEU A 36 18.34 -33.90 -48.71
CA LEU A 36 16.99 -33.35 -48.52
C LEU A 36 15.97 -34.27 -49.21
N ILE A 37 15.08 -34.90 -48.44
CA ILE A 37 13.82 -35.45 -48.94
C ILE A 37 12.71 -34.95 -48.02
N ASN A 38 11.68 -34.35 -48.63
CA ASN A 38 10.48 -33.87 -47.95
C ASN A 38 9.76 -35.02 -47.23
N MET A 39 9.19 -34.74 -46.06
CA MET A 39 7.76 -35.03 -45.87
C MET A 39 7.13 -34.18 -44.77
N TYR A 40 5.98 -33.60 -45.11
CA TYR A 40 5.08 -32.86 -44.22
C TYR A 40 4.58 -33.75 -43.06
N ASN A 41 4.05 -33.11 -42.01
CA ASN A 41 3.29 -33.69 -40.89
C ASN A 41 4.07 -34.31 -39.70
N ASN A 42 4.60 -33.46 -38.81
CA ASN A 42 4.43 -33.67 -37.36
C ASN A 42 4.67 -32.40 -36.53
N LYS A 43 3.65 -31.53 -36.40
CA LYS A 43 3.62 -30.54 -35.30
C LYS A 43 3.29 -31.25 -33.99
N ARG A 44 4.28 -31.92 -33.38
CA ARG A 44 4.12 -32.40 -32.00
C ARG A 44 4.11 -31.20 -31.06
N ASN A 45 3.00 -31.07 -30.36
CA ASN A 45 2.69 -29.98 -29.45
C ASN A 45 3.51 -30.15 -28.14
N THR A 46 4.79 -29.77 -28.16
CA THR A 46 5.65 -29.74 -26.96
C THR A 46 5.28 -28.57 -26.06
N SER A 47 4.09 -28.67 -25.45
CA SER A 47 3.77 -27.92 -24.24
C SER A 47 4.83 -28.25 -23.19
N ILE A 48 5.75 -27.31 -22.95
CA ILE A 48 6.64 -27.38 -21.80
C ILE A 48 5.73 -27.22 -20.58
N ARG A 49 5.33 -28.35 -20.00
CA ARG A 49 4.64 -28.35 -18.71
C ARG A 49 5.57 -27.67 -17.71
N TYR A 50 5.19 -26.49 -17.28
CA TYR A 50 5.82 -25.83 -16.14
C TYR A 50 5.66 -26.75 -14.94
N ILE A 51 6.76 -27.40 -14.53
CA ILE A 51 6.83 -28.14 -13.28
C ILE A 51 7.17 -27.10 -12.20
N PRO A 52 6.27 -26.81 -11.25
CA PRO A 52 6.59 -25.89 -10.16
C PRO A 52 7.77 -26.45 -9.34
N ASP A 53 8.74 -25.61 -9.00
CA ASP A 53 9.79 -25.98 -8.03
C ASP A 53 9.10 -26.29 -6.70
N PRO A 54 9.16 -27.54 -6.18
CA PRO A 54 8.44 -27.94 -4.97
C PRO A 54 8.92 -27.22 -3.70
N ARG A 55 10.01 -26.44 -3.79
CA ARG A 55 10.53 -25.59 -2.70
C ARG A 55 10.03 -24.14 -2.77
N LYS A 56 9.29 -23.74 -3.81
CA LYS A 56 8.64 -22.42 -3.90
C LYS A 56 7.17 -22.55 -3.50
N PRO A 57 6.70 -21.80 -2.50
CA PRO A 57 5.28 -21.82 -2.17
C PRO A 57 4.44 -21.34 -3.37
N SER A 58 3.43 -22.12 -3.73
CA SER A 58 2.50 -21.81 -4.82
C SER A 58 1.38 -20.86 -4.39
N ASP A 59 1.02 -20.86 -3.10
CA ASP A 59 0.06 -19.92 -2.53
C ASP A 59 0.72 -18.54 -2.30
N PRO A 60 0.14 -17.43 -2.81
CA PRO A 60 0.55 -16.07 -2.46
C PRO A 60 0.73 -15.84 -0.96
N LEU A 61 -0.15 -16.37 -0.12
CA LEU A 61 -0.13 -16.21 1.34
C LEU A 61 1.13 -16.83 1.96
N ASP A 62 1.54 -18.00 1.48
CA ASP A 62 2.75 -18.66 1.96
C ASP A 62 4.01 -17.86 1.61
N THR A 63 4.05 -17.22 0.44
CA THR A 63 5.17 -16.31 0.10
C THR A 63 5.20 -15.10 1.03
N ILE A 64 4.04 -14.54 1.41
CA ILE A 64 3.94 -13.44 2.36
C ILE A 64 4.44 -13.91 3.73
N ARG A 65 3.99 -15.07 4.21
CA ARG A 65 4.42 -15.66 5.48
C ARG A 65 5.95 -15.88 5.52
N LEU A 66 6.53 -16.40 4.43
CA LEU A 66 7.96 -16.64 4.28
C LEU A 66 8.80 -15.34 4.29
N ASP A 67 8.38 -14.32 3.55
CA ASP A 67 9.14 -13.08 3.41
C ASP A 67 8.99 -12.12 4.60
N CYS A 68 7.82 -12.15 5.24
CA CYS A 68 7.56 -11.46 6.49
C CYS A 68 8.29 -12.11 7.68
N GLY A 69 8.40 -13.44 7.69
CA GLY A 69 9.15 -14.19 8.69
C GLY A 69 8.66 -13.93 10.12
N GLN A 70 9.58 -13.62 11.03
CA GLN A 70 9.25 -13.40 12.44
C GLN A 70 8.29 -12.22 12.68
N LEU A 71 8.23 -11.22 11.80
CA LEU A 71 7.23 -10.14 11.91
C LEU A 71 5.79 -10.69 11.89
N CYS A 72 5.52 -11.68 11.04
CA CYS A 72 4.19 -12.30 10.92
C CYS A 72 3.95 -13.43 11.92
N ASN A 73 4.96 -13.82 12.71
CA ASN A 73 4.77 -14.74 13.82
C ASN A 73 4.03 -14.03 14.95
N THR A 74 2.74 -14.34 15.10
CA THR A 74 1.85 -13.74 16.11
C THR A 74 1.88 -14.46 17.47
N THR A 75 2.84 -15.37 17.70
CA THR A 75 3.02 -16.06 19.01
C THR A 75 4.20 -15.53 19.83
N ARG A 76 4.95 -14.55 19.29
CA ARG A 76 6.12 -13.93 19.96
C ARG A 76 5.72 -13.33 21.31
N LYS A 77 6.45 -13.67 22.37
CA LYS A 77 6.30 -13.01 23.68
C LYS A 77 6.83 -11.58 23.60
N GLY A 78 6.07 -10.62 24.13
CA GLY A 78 6.55 -9.26 24.37
C GLY A 78 7.23 -9.12 25.72
N SER A 79 7.77 -7.93 25.97
CA SER A 79 8.13 -7.44 27.31
C SER A 79 7.13 -6.36 27.74
N PRO A 80 6.92 -6.11 29.04
CA PRO A 80 6.07 -5.01 29.49
C PRO A 80 6.44 -3.67 28.82
N GLY A 81 5.45 -3.00 28.23
CA GLY A 81 5.57 -1.65 27.69
C GLY A 81 4.78 -0.63 28.51
N LEU A 82 4.75 0.62 28.07
CA LEU A 82 4.15 1.73 28.83
C LEU A 82 2.62 1.60 28.98
N PHE A 83 1.94 1.01 28.00
CA PHE A 83 0.48 0.86 27.97
C PHE A 83 -0.01 -0.54 27.55
N PHE A 84 0.84 -1.31 26.86
CA PHE A 84 0.65 -2.71 26.50
C PHE A 84 2.04 -3.31 26.17
N ASP A 85 2.13 -4.62 25.98
CA ASP A 85 3.42 -5.29 25.71
C ASP A 85 4.14 -4.71 24.50
N HIS A 86 5.43 -4.43 24.67
CA HIS A 86 6.33 -4.07 23.58
C HIS A 86 6.89 -5.34 22.94
N ILE A 87 6.71 -5.47 21.63
CA ILE A 87 7.21 -6.59 20.83
C ILE A 87 8.30 -6.10 19.88
N THR A 88 9.35 -6.91 19.74
CA THR A 88 10.43 -6.69 18.78
C THR A 88 10.55 -7.86 17.79
N SER A 89 11.20 -7.62 16.65
CA SER A 89 11.62 -8.63 15.68
C SER A 89 12.67 -8.05 14.72
N SER A 90 13.51 -8.90 14.15
CA SER A 90 14.17 -8.57 12.89
C SER A 90 13.11 -8.37 11.80
N ILE A 91 13.23 -7.27 11.04
CA ILE A 91 12.36 -6.96 9.90
C ILE A 91 13.22 -6.98 8.64
N ASN A 92 12.98 -7.93 7.73
CA ASN A 92 13.67 -7.95 6.44
C ASN A 92 12.94 -7.04 5.45
N CYS A 93 13.19 -5.73 5.57
CA CYS A 93 12.58 -4.71 4.72
C CYS A 93 12.71 -5.04 3.23
N GLY A 94 13.90 -5.45 2.78
CA GLY A 94 14.14 -5.80 1.38
C GLY A 94 13.26 -6.96 0.87
N LYS A 95 12.99 -8.00 1.68
CA LYS A 95 12.05 -9.08 1.32
C LYS A 95 10.61 -8.56 1.26
N ILE A 96 10.16 -7.85 2.30
CA ILE A 96 8.80 -7.29 2.40
C ILE A 96 8.49 -6.29 1.27
N PHE A 97 9.46 -5.52 0.81
CA PHE A 97 9.28 -4.65 -0.37
C PHE A 97 9.41 -5.42 -1.69
N ARG A 98 10.27 -6.44 -1.80
CA ARG A 98 10.34 -7.24 -3.04
C ARG A 98 9.08 -8.07 -3.28
N ASN A 99 8.43 -8.59 -2.23
CA ASN A 99 7.26 -9.45 -2.36
C ASN A 99 6.05 -8.70 -2.94
N LYS A 100 5.73 -9.02 -4.21
CA LYS A 100 4.61 -8.43 -4.98
C LYS A 100 3.22 -8.89 -4.54
N ASN A 101 3.11 -9.97 -3.75
CA ASN A 101 1.82 -10.50 -3.31
C ASN A 101 1.22 -9.68 -2.16
N ILE A 102 2.03 -8.88 -1.47
CA ILE A 102 1.58 -7.96 -0.41
C ILE A 102 0.72 -6.82 -0.98
N ASP A 103 1.08 -6.32 -2.16
CA ASP A 103 0.39 -5.23 -2.87
C ASP A 103 -0.56 -5.72 -3.97
N ARG A 104 -0.82 -7.03 -4.02
CA ARG A 104 -1.66 -7.65 -5.04
C ARG A 104 -3.12 -7.28 -4.82
N ALA A 105 -3.84 -6.95 -5.89
CA ALA A 105 -5.29 -6.82 -5.86
C ALA A 105 -6.00 -8.19 -5.83
N HIS A 106 -7.15 -8.30 -5.16
CA HIS A 106 -7.93 -9.54 -5.12
C HIS A 106 -8.56 -9.89 -6.49
N GLY A 107 -8.76 -8.91 -7.38
CA GLY A 107 -9.22 -9.13 -8.76
C GLY A 107 -10.66 -9.64 -8.89
N LEU A 108 -11.50 -9.42 -7.87
CA LEU A 108 -12.92 -9.76 -7.87
C LEU A 108 -13.74 -8.50 -8.13
N LEU A 109 -14.97 -8.66 -8.64
CA LEU A 109 -15.92 -7.56 -8.81
C LEU A 109 -16.39 -6.97 -7.47
N HIS A 110 -16.45 -7.80 -6.43
CA HIS A 110 -16.93 -7.47 -5.10
C HIS A 110 -15.87 -7.80 -4.05
N ALA A 111 -15.86 -7.07 -2.94
CA ALA A 111 -15.00 -7.34 -1.81
C ALA A 111 -15.32 -8.71 -1.15
N PRO A 112 -14.36 -9.36 -0.48
CA PRO A 112 -14.61 -10.65 0.16
C PRO A 112 -15.65 -10.58 1.29
N LYS A 113 -16.74 -11.36 1.16
CA LYS A 113 -17.82 -11.46 2.18
C LYS A 113 -17.46 -12.36 3.37
N THR A 114 -16.49 -13.25 3.21
CA THR A 114 -16.10 -14.24 4.23
C THR A 114 -14.58 -14.45 4.25
N ILE A 115 -14.07 -14.85 5.42
CA ILE A 115 -12.69 -15.31 5.57
C ILE A 115 -12.60 -16.76 5.03
N PRO A 116 -11.68 -17.07 4.10
CA PRO A 116 -11.42 -18.44 3.67
C PRO A 116 -11.00 -19.33 4.84
N LYS A 117 -11.49 -20.58 4.89
CA LYS A 117 -11.24 -21.50 6.02
C LYS A 117 -9.74 -21.70 6.32
N ASN A 118 -8.91 -21.74 5.28
CA ASN A 118 -7.45 -21.90 5.35
C ASN A 118 -6.69 -20.64 5.82
N MET A 119 -7.39 -19.52 6.06
CA MET A 119 -6.80 -18.26 6.56
C MET A 119 -7.35 -17.87 7.94
N MET A 120 -8.31 -18.62 8.47
CA MET A 120 -9.04 -18.25 9.68
C MET A 120 -8.10 -18.15 10.89
N ILE A 121 -7.20 -19.11 11.06
CA ILE A 121 -6.23 -19.15 12.17
C ILE A 121 -5.32 -17.92 12.16
N GLU A 122 -4.83 -17.49 11.00
CA GLU A 122 -4.00 -16.30 10.88
C GLU A 122 -4.80 -15.01 11.17
N PHE A 123 -6.02 -14.91 10.65
CA PHE A 123 -6.89 -13.73 10.88
C PHE A 123 -7.30 -13.59 12.35
N THR A 124 -7.61 -14.69 13.04
CA THR A 124 -7.99 -14.71 14.47
C THR A 124 -6.80 -14.78 15.43
N MET A 125 -5.56 -14.70 14.91
CA MET A 125 -4.31 -14.85 15.66
C MET A 125 -4.28 -16.12 16.54
N ASN A 126 -4.64 -17.25 15.95
CA ASN A 126 -4.85 -18.55 16.60
C ASN A 126 -6.04 -18.54 17.58
N ASN A 127 -7.20 -18.12 17.09
CA ASN A 127 -8.49 -18.06 17.79
C ASN A 127 -8.51 -17.21 19.08
N ARG A 128 -7.54 -16.30 19.23
CA ARG A 128 -7.49 -15.33 20.34
C ARG A 128 -8.34 -14.09 20.11
N ILE A 129 -8.64 -13.79 18.85
CA ILE A 129 -9.46 -12.63 18.45
C ILE A 129 -10.78 -13.15 17.85
N PRO A 130 -11.95 -12.82 18.45
CA PRO A 130 -13.26 -13.14 17.88
C PRO A 130 -13.51 -12.42 16.55
N VAL A 131 -14.39 -13.01 15.74
CA VAL A 131 -14.81 -12.44 14.44
C VAL A 131 -16.28 -12.05 14.50
N SER A 132 -16.56 -10.77 14.29
CA SER A 132 -17.90 -10.24 14.06
C SER A 132 -18.09 -9.93 12.56
N LYS A 133 -19.34 -9.78 12.11
CA LYS A 133 -19.68 -9.58 10.69
C LYS A 133 -20.15 -8.14 10.46
N TRP A 134 -19.43 -7.40 9.62
CA TRP A 134 -19.91 -6.16 9.03
C TRP A 134 -19.29 -6.01 7.64
N TYR A 135 -20.11 -6.11 6.60
CA TYR A 135 -19.64 -6.19 5.22
C TYR A 135 -19.74 -4.84 4.50
N TRP A 136 -18.70 -4.48 3.76
CA TRP A 136 -18.60 -3.31 2.89
C TRP A 136 -18.00 -3.70 1.53
N ASP A 137 -18.50 -3.04 0.47
CA ASP A 137 -18.21 -3.36 -0.95
C ASP A 137 -17.98 -2.10 -1.81
N THR A 138 -18.09 -0.92 -1.21
CA THR A 138 -18.28 0.37 -1.91
C THR A 138 -16.96 1.08 -2.28
N GLU A 139 -15.81 0.51 -1.91
CA GLU A 139 -14.56 1.28 -1.74
C GLU A 139 -13.35 0.64 -2.44
N LEU A 140 -13.56 -0.06 -3.55
CA LEU A 140 -12.52 -0.73 -4.35
C LEU A 140 -11.57 0.28 -5.03
N TYR A 141 -10.70 0.96 -4.25
CA TYR A 141 -9.80 2.04 -4.68
C TYR A 141 -8.45 1.56 -5.23
N LEU A 142 -7.96 0.37 -4.85
CA LEU A 142 -6.66 -0.12 -5.31
C LEU A 142 -6.60 -0.20 -6.84
N GLY A 143 -5.67 0.55 -7.43
CA GLY A 143 -5.53 0.65 -8.89
C GLY A 143 -6.55 1.57 -9.57
N LYS A 144 -7.32 2.35 -8.81
CA LYS A 144 -8.30 3.33 -9.29
C LYS A 144 -8.00 4.73 -8.74
N LYS A 145 -8.98 5.63 -8.77
CA LYS A 145 -8.96 6.94 -8.12
C LYS A 145 -9.46 6.82 -6.68
N ALA A 146 -8.92 7.63 -5.77
CA ALA A 146 -9.48 7.77 -4.43
C ALA A 146 -10.80 8.57 -4.44
N LYS A 147 -11.51 8.58 -3.31
CA LYS A 147 -12.80 9.25 -3.10
C LYS A 147 -12.82 10.73 -3.51
N LYS A 148 -11.83 11.51 -3.09
CA LYS A 148 -11.59 12.88 -3.58
C LYS A 148 -10.26 12.91 -4.35
N PRO A 149 -10.27 12.68 -5.68
CA PRO A 149 -9.04 12.45 -6.44
C PRO A 149 -8.26 13.71 -6.82
N VAL A 150 -8.76 14.90 -6.48
CA VAL A 150 -8.04 16.17 -6.67
C VAL A 150 -8.12 16.98 -5.39
N TRP A 151 -6.96 17.35 -4.85
CA TRP A 151 -6.81 18.23 -3.71
C TRP A 151 -6.15 19.54 -4.18
N SER A 152 -6.94 20.62 -4.23
CA SER A 152 -6.42 21.93 -4.58
C SER A 152 -5.58 22.52 -3.46
N GLU A 153 -4.68 23.45 -3.80
CA GLU A 153 -3.89 24.20 -2.83
C GLU A 153 -4.79 24.95 -1.84
N GLN A 154 -5.78 25.68 -2.35
CA GLN A 154 -6.78 26.40 -1.54
C GLN A 154 -7.50 25.49 -0.53
N LEU A 155 -7.93 24.29 -0.94
CA LEU A 155 -8.60 23.34 -0.03
C LEU A 155 -7.71 22.98 1.17
N ILE A 156 -6.43 22.78 0.93
CA ILE A 156 -5.48 22.36 1.97
C ILE A 156 -5.15 23.55 2.88
N GLU A 157 -4.92 24.75 2.32
CA GLU A 157 -4.66 25.97 3.10
C GLU A 157 -5.89 26.41 3.93
N ASP A 158 -7.11 26.31 3.39
CA ASP A 158 -8.34 26.53 4.15
C ASP A 158 -8.44 25.55 5.33
N TRP A 159 -8.13 24.27 5.10
CA TRP A 159 -8.18 23.24 6.14
C TRP A 159 -7.07 23.37 7.18
N ILE A 160 -5.87 23.86 6.81
CA ILE A 160 -4.81 24.24 7.76
C ILE A 160 -5.32 25.36 8.67
N ASN A 161 -5.98 26.38 8.12
CA ASN A 161 -6.55 27.48 8.90
C ASN A 161 -7.71 27.02 9.81
N MET A 162 -8.61 26.19 9.31
CA MET A 162 -9.68 25.57 10.12
C MET A 162 -9.10 24.66 11.22
N ALA A 163 -8.06 23.89 10.93
CA ALA A 163 -7.36 23.05 11.90
C ALA A 163 -6.78 23.93 13.00
N LYS A 164 -6.01 24.97 12.65
CA LYS A 164 -5.40 25.93 13.59
C LYS A 164 -6.42 26.53 14.56
N GLN A 165 -7.60 26.90 14.06
CA GLN A 165 -8.72 27.44 14.86
C GLN A 165 -9.46 26.39 15.72
N GLY A 166 -9.19 25.09 15.52
CA GLY A 166 -9.88 24.00 16.19
C GLY A 166 -11.23 23.63 15.57
N ASN A 167 -11.53 24.11 14.36
CA ASN A 167 -12.84 24.01 13.70
C ASN A 167 -12.90 22.96 12.58
N LEU A 168 -11.77 22.42 12.12
CA LEU A 168 -11.75 21.39 11.08
C LEU A 168 -12.42 20.10 11.58
N SER A 169 -13.42 19.61 10.84
CA SER A 169 -14.16 18.39 11.20
C SER A 169 -13.47 17.10 10.73
N GLY A 170 -12.75 17.14 9.60
CA GLY A 170 -12.15 15.94 9.01
C GLY A 170 -13.18 14.85 8.67
N THR A 171 -12.75 13.58 8.63
CA THR A 171 -13.66 12.45 8.38
C THR A 171 -14.48 12.05 9.62
N TYR A 172 -13.91 12.17 10.82
CA TYR A 172 -14.45 11.61 12.06
C TYR A 172 -15.06 12.63 13.02
N GLY A 173 -15.05 13.92 12.67
CA GLY A 173 -15.57 14.99 13.50
C GLY A 173 -14.47 15.85 14.15
N THR A 174 -14.85 17.06 14.54
CA THR A 174 -13.94 18.07 15.10
C THR A 174 -13.24 17.60 16.38
N ALA A 175 -13.89 16.74 17.18
CA ALA A 175 -13.31 16.16 18.39
C ALA A 175 -12.10 15.25 18.07
N ASP A 176 -12.26 14.32 17.13
CA ASP A 176 -11.21 13.43 16.66
C ASP A 176 -10.09 14.18 15.91
N THR A 177 -10.46 15.21 15.14
CA THR A 177 -9.48 16.10 14.49
C THR A 177 -8.62 16.86 15.49
N ASN A 178 -9.22 17.45 16.53
CA ASN A 178 -8.45 18.11 17.58
C ASN A 178 -7.65 17.13 18.44
N GLY A 179 -8.18 15.92 18.68
CA GLY A 179 -7.44 14.82 19.29
C GLY A 179 -6.15 14.48 18.53
N LEU A 180 -6.22 14.41 17.20
CA LEU A 180 -5.03 14.22 16.35
C LEU A 180 -4.04 15.37 16.49
N ARG A 181 -4.51 16.62 16.41
CA ARG A 181 -3.65 17.80 16.61
C ARG A 181 -2.95 17.81 17.97
N ASP A 182 -3.65 17.43 19.03
CA ASP A 182 -3.06 17.30 20.36
C ASP A 182 -2.04 16.17 20.43
N GLY A 183 -2.33 15.00 19.84
CA GLY A 183 -1.38 13.90 19.71
C GLY A 183 -0.09 14.29 18.97
N LEU A 184 -0.20 15.07 17.89
CA LEU A 184 0.94 15.55 17.10
C LEU A 184 1.90 16.45 17.91
N LYS A 185 1.43 17.16 18.94
CA LYS A 185 2.30 17.94 19.85
C LYS A 185 3.29 17.06 20.63
N HIS A 186 2.97 15.77 20.81
CA HIS A 186 3.80 14.79 21.48
C HIS A 186 4.65 13.94 20.53
N ALA A 187 4.56 14.16 19.20
CA ALA A 187 5.26 13.38 18.19
C ALA A 187 6.61 14.01 17.78
N PRO A 188 7.75 13.35 18.07
CA PRO A 188 9.07 13.83 17.64
C PRO A 188 9.15 14.07 16.13
N HIS A 189 9.84 15.15 15.76
CA HIS A 189 10.21 15.50 14.39
C HIS A 189 9.07 15.74 13.37
N ILE A 190 7.84 16.03 13.81
CA ILE A 190 6.80 16.57 12.91
C ILE A 190 7.23 17.95 12.37
N LYS A 191 7.55 18.90 13.27
CA LYS A 191 7.96 20.26 12.89
C LYS A 191 9.24 20.25 12.06
N ASN A 192 9.22 20.94 10.91
CA ASN A 192 10.23 20.95 9.84
C ASN A 192 10.54 19.58 9.21
N GLY A 193 9.84 18.52 9.60
CA GLY A 193 10.05 17.16 9.12
C GLY A 193 9.40 16.89 7.77
N ARG A 194 9.87 15.83 7.11
CA ARG A 194 9.17 15.13 6.04
C ARG A 194 8.34 14.01 6.66
N VAL A 195 7.01 14.12 6.55
CA VAL A 195 6.05 13.23 7.21
C VAL A 195 5.36 12.34 6.18
N MET A 196 5.21 11.04 6.46
CA MET A 196 4.36 10.17 5.66
C MET A 196 2.98 10.08 6.32
N VAL A 197 1.92 10.35 5.57
CA VAL A 197 0.54 10.04 5.96
C VAL A 197 0.16 8.72 5.30
N ILE A 198 -0.35 7.74 6.07
CA ILE A 198 -0.80 6.45 5.53
C ILE A 198 -2.32 6.38 5.63
N GLY A 199 -2.97 6.38 4.46
CA GLY A 199 -4.40 6.45 4.27
C GLY A 199 -4.96 7.86 4.52
N SER A 200 -5.68 8.39 3.53
CA SER A 200 -6.41 9.66 3.63
C SER A 200 -7.28 9.86 2.38
N GLU A 201 -8.60 9.71 2.51
CA GLU A 201 -9.55 9.93 1.40
C GLU A 201 -9.74 11.42 1.02
N ILE A 202 -9.46 12.31 1.99
CA ILE A 202 -9.62 13.77 1.96
C ILE A 202 -8.58 14.40 2.90
N PRO A 203 -7.98 15.57 2.58
CA PRO A 203 -6.67 15.98 3.14
C PRO A 203 -6.70 16.56 4.57
N TRP A 204 -7.47 15.99 5.49
CA TRP A 204 -7.64 16.54 6.85
C TRP A 204 -6.48 16.17 7.79
N VAL A 205 -5.93 14.96 7.64
CA VAL A 205 -4.71 14.53 8.35
C VAL A 205 -3.53 15.36 7.87
N GLU A 206 -3.41 15.54 6.56
CA GLU A 206 -2.42 16.37 5.88
C GLU A 206 -2.46 17.82 6.39
N ALA A 207 -3.65 18.41 6.50
CA ALA A 207 -3.84 19.75 7.05
C ALA A 207 -3.37 19.85 8.51
N CYS A 208 -3.69 18.86 9.36
CA CYS A 208 -3.22 18.82 10.76
C CYS A 208 -1.70 18.69 10.87
N VAL A 209 -1.09 17.89 9.98
CA VAL A 209 0.37 17.67 9.93
C VAL A 209 1.12 18.93 9.45
N LEU A 210 0.56 19.65 8.47
CA LEU A 210 1.10 20.93 8.00
C LEU A 210 0.91 22.05 9.04
N GLU A 211 -0.23 22.07 9.76
CA GLU A 211 -0.48 23.00 10.88
C GLU A 211 0.49 22.78 12.04
N ALA A 212 0.84 21.52 12.34
CA ALA A 212 1.91 21.15 13.26
C ALA A 212 3.33 21.50 12.75
N GLY A 213 3.44 22.10 11.55
CA GLY A 213 4.67 22.67 11.02
C GLY A 213 5.53 21.72 10.19
N ALA A 214 4.97 20.65 9.62
CA ALA A 214 5.70 19.79 8.69
C ALA A 214 6.21 20.58 7.45
N ARG A 215 7.42 20.25 7.00
CA ARG A 215 8.03 20.84 5.79
C ARG A 215 7.46 20.23 4.52
N GLU A 216 7.17 18.93 4.55
CA GLU A 216 6.72 18.13 3.41
C GLU A 216 5.86 16.98 3.93
N VAL A 217 4.76 16.69 3.23
CA VAL A 217 3.89 15.55 3.49
C VAL A 217 3.85 14.66 2.25
N VAL A 218 3.95 13.35 2.47
CA VAL A 218 3.76 12.33 1.43
C VAL A 218 2.62 11.41 1.86
N THR A 219 1.48 11.47 1.18
CA THR A 219 0.35 10.59 1.44
C THR A 219 0.51 9.29 0.64
N LEU A 220 0.44 8.16 1.34
CA LEU A 220 0.33 6.81 0.78
C LEU A 220 -1.13 6.36 0.84
N GLU A 221 -1.76 6.20 -0.32
CA GLU A 221 -3.18 5.84 -0.46
C GLU A 221 -3.38 4.77 -1.55
N TYR A 222 -4.37 3.89 -1.43
CA TYR A 222 -4.68 2.86 -2.44
C TYR A 222 -5.16 3.46 -3.76
N GLY A 223 -6.00 4.49 -3.67
CA GLY A 223 -6.49 5.25 -4.82
C GLY A 223 -5.54 6.39 -5.21
N SER A 224 -5.39 6.62 -6.51
CA SER A 224 -4.64 7.77 -7.03
C SER A 224 -5.32 9.10 -6.66
N ILE A 225 -4.49 10.05 -6.21
CA ILE A 225 -4.86 11.42 -5.84
C ILE A 225 -3.89 12.38 -6.52
N ILE A 226 -4.41 13.47 -7.08
CA ILE A 226 -3.62 14.60 -7.59
C ILE A 226 -3.67 15.70 -6.53
N SER A 227 -2.54 15.96 -5.87
CA SER A 227 -2.37 17.14 -5.02
C SER A 227 -1.78 18.28 -5.84
N GLN A 228 -2.36 19.48 -5.70
CA GLN A 228 -1.84 20.72 -6.28
C GLN A 228 -1.04 21.55 -5.26
N HIS A 229 -1.10 21.20 -3.97
CA HIS A 229 -0.44 21.94 -2.90
C HIS A 229 1.07 21.65 -2.87
N PRO A 230 1.96 22.67 -2.85
CA PRO A 230 3.40 22.50 -3.09
C PRO A 230 4.13 21.61 -2.06
N LYS A 231 3.59 21.50 -0.84
CA LYS A 231 4.17 20.66 0.23
C LYS A 231 3.57 19.25 0.31
N VAL A 232 2.51 18.92 -0.44
CA VAL A 232 1.80 17.63 -0.33
C VAL A 232 2.00 16.83 -1.62
N LYS A 233 2.66 15.69 -1.49
CA LYS A 233 2.83 14.69 -2.56
C LYS A 233 1.99 13.46 -2.25
N THR A 234 1.60 12.74 -3.28
CA THR A 234 0.78 11.52 -3.17
C THR A 234 1.48 10.37 -3.89
N ILE A 235 1.34 9.15 -3.36
CA ILE A 235 1.86 7.92 -3.95
C ILE A 235 0.89 6.76 -3.69
N VAL A 236 0.87 5.79 -4.61
CA VAL A 236 0.16 4.51 -4.42
C VAL A 236 1.13 3.40 -3.94
N PRO A 237 0.67 2.24 -3.44
CA PRO A 237 1.57 1.20 -2.93
C PRO A 237 2.60 0.71 -3.95
N PHE A 238 2.25 0.70 -5.24
CA PHE A 238 3.20 0.39 -6.32
C PHE A 238 4.37 1.40 -6.36
N ASP A 239 4.08 2.71 -6.30
CA ASP A 239 5.11 3.75 -6.27
C ASP A 239 5.95 3.66 -5.00
N PHE A 240 5.32 3.48 -3.83
CA PHE A 240 6.03 3.32 -2.57
C PHE A 240 7.01 2.14 -2.63
N ARG A 241 6.55 1.00 -3.15
CA ARG A 241 7.37 -0.19 -3.36
C ARG A 241 8.53 0.07 -4.33
N MET A 242 8.25 0.63 -5.51
CA MET A 242 9.28 0.85 -6.52
C MET A 242 10.29 1.92 -6.09
N ARG A 243 9.86 2.99 -5.43
CA ARG A 243 10.75 4.02 -4.88
C ARG A 243 11.64 3.48 -3.76
N TYR A 244 11.13 2.58 -2.92
CA TYR A 244 11.96 1.90 -1.92
C TYR A 244 13.02 1.02 -2.60
N LEU A 245 12.61 0.15 -3.52
CA LEU A 245 13.52 -0.78 -4.20
C LEU A 245 14.58 -0.09 -5.06
N ASN A 246 14.26 1.09 -5.61
CA ASN A 246 15.18 1.90 -6.40
C ASN A 246 15.96 2.94 -5.56
N ASN A 247 15.85 2.90 -4.23
CA ASN A 247 16.46 3.86 -3.28
C ASN A 247 16.08 5.34 -3.50
N THR A 248 14.99 5.64 -4.20
CA THR A 248 14.49 7.00 -4.45
C THR A 248 13.42 7.48 -3.46
N MET A 249 13.05 6.64 -2.49
CA MET A 249 12.00 6.98 -1.51
C MET A 249 12.44 8.06 -0.50
N GLY A 250 13.74 8.12 -0.19
CA GLY A 250 14.27 8.84 0.97
C GLY A 250 13.76 8.28 2.30
N THR A 251 14.14 8.91 3.40
CA THR A 251 13.61 8.61 4.74
C THR A 251 12.52 9.60 5.15
N PHE A 252 11.78 9.25 6.19
CA PHE A 252 10.80 10.08 6.86
C PHE A 252 11.24 10.40 8.29
N ASP A 253 10.88 11.61 8.72
CA ASP A 253 11.07 12.10 10.08
C ASP A 253 9.99 11.59 11.02
N ALA A 254 8.76 11.43 10.52
CA ALA A 254 7.60 10.94 11.24
C ALA A 254 6.60 10.25 10.30
N ILE A 255 5.76 9.39 10.88
CA ILE A 255 4.65 8.69 10.25
C ILE A 255 3.36 9.06 10.97
N VAL A 256 2.29 9.31 10.23
CA VAL A 256 0.95 9.57 10.78
C VAL A 256 -0.06 8.69 10.06
N THR A 257 -1.00 8.09 10.79
CA THR A 257 -2.14 7.37 10.20
C THR A 257 -3.36 7.49 11.12
N TYR A 258 -4.53 7.64 10.52
CA TYR A 258 -5.78 7.83 11.27
C TYR A 258 -6.92 7.11 10.56
N SER A 259 -7.51 6.10 11.23
CA SER A 259 -8.51 5.18 10.66
C SER A 259 -8.21 4.78 9.20
N SER A 260 -7.24 3.88 9.02
CA SER A 260 -6.77 3.46 7.70
C SER A 260 -6.13 2.07 7.74
N ILE A 261 -5.17 1.85 8.64
CA ILE A 261 -4.41 0.58 8.66
C ILE A 261 -5.27 -0.60 9.12
N GLU A 262 -6.36 -0.38 9.86
CA GLU A 262 -7.23 -1.41 10.38
C GLU A 262 -7.97 -2.17 9.27
N HIS A 263 -8.08 -1.56 8.10
CA HIS A 263 -8.68 -2.14 6.90
C HIS A 263 -7.69 -2.97 6.08
N SER A 264 -6.37 -2.79 6.27
CA SER A 264 -5.35 -3.40 5.40
C SER A 264 -5.38 -4.93 5.44
N GLY A 265 -5.47 -5.56 4.28
CA GLY A 265 -5.54 -7.02 4.12
C GLY A 265 -6.94 -7.62 4.34
N LEU A 266 -7.99 -6.81 4.48
CA LEU A 266 -9.39 -7.26 4.55
C LEU A 266 -10.07 -7.30 3.18
N GLY A 267 -9.44 -6.76 2.12
CA GLY A 267 -9.97 -6.78 0.76
C GLY A 267 -11.13 -5.83 0.48
N ARG A 268 -11.58 -5.05 1.48
CA ARG A 268 -12.57 -3.99 1.32
C ARG A 268 -12.15 -2.96 0.26
N TYR A 269 -10.85 -2.69 0.13
CA TYR A 269 -10.32 -1.63 -0.74
C TYR A 269 -9.74 -2.14 -2.08
N GLY A 270 -9.97 -3.42 -2.43
CA GLY A 270 -9.45 -4.05 -3.64
C GLY A 270 -8.18 -4.88 -3.41
N ASP A 271 -7.58 -4.81 -2.22
CA ASP A 271 -6.40 -5.55 -1.78
C ASP A 271 -6.64 -7.06 -1.64
N ALA A 272 -5.63 -7.89 -1.89
CA ALA A 272 -5.70 -9.31 -1.61
C ALA A 272 -5.81 -9.56 -0.09
N LEU A 273 -6.59 -10.58 0.30
CA LEU A 273 -6.69 -10.97 1.71
C LEU A 273 -5.30 -11.28 2.27
N ASN A 274 -4.95 -10.58 3.35
CA ASN A 274 -3.65 -10.68 4.00
C ASN A 274 -3.87 -10.51 5.52
N PRO A 275 -3.79 -11.61 6.31
CA PRO A 275 -3.97 -11.58 7.75
C PRO A 275 -3.00 -10.64 8.49
N TRP A 276 -1.91 -10.25 7.86
CA TRP A 276 -0.87 -9.37 8.40
C TRP A 276 -0.73 -8.04 7.64
N GLY A 277 -1.70 -7.66 6.79
CA GLY A 277 -1.59 -6.48 5.91
C GLY A 277 -1.28 -5.18 6.67
N ASP A 278 -1.93 -4.98 7.81
CA ASP A 278 -1.73 -3.86 8.75
C ASP A 278 -0.34 -3.88 9.42
N ILE A 279 0.07 -5.03 9.96
CA ILE A 279 1.39 -5.25 10.57
C ILE A 279 2.50 -4.98 9.54
N ILE A 280 2.32 -5.45 8.31
CA ILE A 280 3.25 -5.25 7.20
C ILE A 280 3.28 -3.78 6.74
N ALA A 281 2.13 -3.09 6.71
CA ALA A 281 2.07 -1.66 6.38
C ALA A 281 2.88 -0.81 7.38
N ILE A 282 2.65 -1.00 8.68
CA ILE A 282 3.40 -0.30 9.74
C ILE A 282 4.89 -0.71 9.75
N ALA A 283 5.22 -1.97 9.45
CA ALA A 283 6.62 -2.39 9.31
C ALA A 283 7.31 -1.75 8.09
N ARG A 284 6.62 -1.61 6.95
CA ARG A 284 7.15 -0.86 5.79
C ARG A 284 7.36 0.61 6.11
N ALA A 285 6.48 1.22 6.90
CA ALA A 285 6.67 2.57 7.42
C ALA A 285 7.90 2.68 8.34
N TRP A 286 8.07 1.74 9.27
CA TRP A 286 9.27 1.63 10.12
C TRP A 286 10.56 1.49 9.30
N CYS A 287 10.53 0.74 8.19
CA CYS A 287 11.66 0.57 7.28
C CYS A 287 12.10 1.86 6.56
N VAL A 288 11.21 2.84 6.41
CA VAL A 288 11.53 4.16 5.81
C VAL A 288 11.62 5.30 6.82
N THR A 289 11.41 5.04 8.11
CA THR A 289 11.55 6.04 9.18
C THR A 289 12.98 6.08 9.71
N LYS A 290 13.52 7.28 9.94
CA LYS A 290 14.82 7.48 10.60
C LYS A 290 14.81 6.99 12.06
N ILE A 291 15.99 6.71 12.62
CA ILE A 291 16.14 6.51 14.07
C ILE A 291 15.76 7.83 14.78
N GLY A 292 15.03 7.72 15.90
CA GLY A 292 14.42 8.84 16.62
C GLY A 292 13.07 9.31 16.03
N GLY A 293 12.77 8.97 14.78
CA GLY A 293 11.51 9.32 14.12
C GLY A 293 10.28 8.73 14.81
N SER A 294 9.11 9.32 14.58
CA SER A 294 7.88 8.99 15.30
C SER A 294 6.84 8.25 14.47
N LEU A 295 5.92 7.57 15.16
CA LEU A 295 4.67 7.06 14.61
C LEU A 295 3.52 7.62 15.46
N THR A 296 2.61 8.34 14.83
CA THR A 296 1.32 8.76 15.36
C THR A 296 0.25 7.89 14.73
N ILE A 297 -0.55 7.22 15.56
CA ILE A 297 -1.58 6.30 15.08
C ILE A 297 -2.87 6.46 15.90
N GLY A 298 -3.96 6.78 15.21
CA GLY A 298 -5.33 6.81 15.75
C GLY A 298 -6.18 5.77 15.05
N ILE A 299 -6.65 4.77 15.78
CA ILE A 299 -7.40 3.62 15.23
C ILE A 299 -8.44 3.14 16.25
N PRO A 300 -9.46 2.37 15.82
CA PRO A 300 -10.39 1.73 16.73
C PRO A 300 -9.66 0.88 17.78
N TYR A 301 -9.76 1.28 19.04
CA TYR A 301 -9.11 0.62 20.18
C TYR A 301 -10.11 0.43 21.31
N ASN A 302 -10.10 -0.76 21.90
CA ASN A 302 -10.84 -1.05 23.12
C ASN A 302 -9.93 -1.88 24.03
N HIS A 303 -9.90 -1.54 25.33
CA HIS A 303 -9.05 -2.22 26.28
C HIS A 303 -9.57 -3.63 26.59
N ASP A 304 -10.88 -3.79 26.68
CA ASP A 304 -11.52 -5.00 27.23
C ASP A 304 -12.05 -5.94 26.15
N HIS A 305 -12.31 -5.42 24.95
CA HIS A 305 -12.73 -6.19 23.78
C HIS A 305 -11.79 -5.94 22.59
N GLU A 306 -11.39 -6.99 21.89
CA GLU A 306 -10.60 -6.92 20.66
C GLU A 306 -11.31 -7.80 19.61
N GLU A 307 -11.49 -7.31 18.38
CA GLU A 307 -12.24 -8.05 17.37
C GLU A 307 -11.81 -7.76 15.93
N LEU A 308 -12.00 -8.78 15.08
CA LEU A 308 -11.97 -8.64 13.64
C LEU A 308 -13.40 -8.49 13.13
N VAL A 309 -13.78 -7.28 12.72
CA VAL A 309 -15.10 -6.98 12.18
C VAL A 309 -15.04 -7.17 10.66
N PHE A 310 -15.24 -8.39 10.18
CA PHE A 310 -14.94 -8.74 8.79
C PHE A 310 -16.07 -8.36 7.83
N ASN A 311 -15.82 -7.71 6.68
CA ASN A 311 -14.54 -7.18 6.16
C ASN A 311 -14.32 -5.68 6.48
N ALA A 312 -15.19 -5.07 7.30
CA ALA A 312 -15.16 -3.65 7.64
C ALA A 312 -13.81 -3.15 8.16
N HIS A 313 -13.32 -3.67 9.28
CA HIS A 313 -12.16 -3.15 10.02
C HIS A 313 -11.68 -4.10 11.14
N ARG A 314 -10.67 -3.67 11.92
CA ARG A 314 -10.21 -4.31 13.16
C ARG A 314 -10.36 -3.34 14.32
N VAL A 315 -10.83 -3.83 15.47
CA VAL A 315 -10.75 -3.14 16.76
C VAL A 315 -9.56 -3.73 17.51
N TYR A 316 -8.61 -2.90 17.92
CA TYR A 316 -7.35 -3.32 18.54
C TYR A 316 -7.45 -3.29 20.07
N GLY A 317 -6.70 -4.17 20.72
CA GLY A 317 -6.61 -4.26 22.17
C GLY A 317 -5.22 -4.76 22.61
N LYS A 318 -5.20 -5.62 23.63
CA LYS A 318 -3.96 -6.13 24.25
C LYS A 318 -3.26 -7.20 23.39
N ILE A 319 -3.94 -7.78 22.40
CA ILE A 319 -3.49 -8.96 21.66
C ILE A 319 -2.79 -8.54 20.38
N ARG A 320 -3.42 -7.79 19.47
CA ARG A 320 -2.84 -7.43 18.15
C ARG A 320 -1.99 -6.17 18.15
N TYR A 321 -2.32 -5.15 18.93
CA TYR A 321 -1.62 -3.86 18.91
C TYR A 321 -0.10 -3.98 19.19
N PRO A 322 0.36 -4.84 20.12
CA PRO A 322 1.79 -5.16 20.27
C PRO A 322 2.48 -5.59 18.96
N TYR A 323 1.81 -6.41 18.14
CA TYR A 323 2.36 -6.91 16.88
C TYR A 323 2.31 -5.86 15.77
N LEU A 324 1.21 -5.11 15.67
CA LEU A 324 1.06 -3.97 14.75
C LEU A 324 2.21 -2.98 14.92
N THR A 325 2.59 -2.71 16.18
CA THR A 325 3.63 -1.73 16.55
C THR A 325 4.98 -2.38 16.87
N THR A 326 5.28 -3.54 16.25
CA THR A 326 6.59 -4.22 16.36
C THR A 326 7.73 -3.22 16.14
N ASN A 327 8.73 -3.22 17.03
CA ASN A 327 9.91 -2.33 17.06
C ASN A 327 9.64 -0.83 17.36
N TRP A 328 8.39 -0.42 17.60
CA TRP A 328 8.07 0.95 18.00
C TRP A 328 7.99 1.08 19.53
N LYS A 329 8.76 2.02 20.10
CA LYS A 329 8.73 2.28 21.55
C LYS A 329 7.58 3.24 21.87
N GLN A 330 6.66 2.81 22.73
CA GLN A 330 5.53 3.62 23.20
C GLN A 330 6.03 4.89 23.92
N LEU A 331 5.42 6.04 23.60
CA LEU A 331 5.80 7.36 24.11
C LEU A 331 4.63 8.11 24.76
N TYR A 332 3.47 8.16 24.09
CA TYR A 332 2.29 8.91 24.58
C TYR A 332 0.98 8.21 24.18
N ARG A 333 -0.08 8.51 24.92
CA ARG A 333 -1.46 8.05 24.70
C ARG A 333 -2.39 9.25 24.90
N GLY A 334 -3.11 9.64 23.85
CA GLY A 334 -4.04 10.76 23.86
C GLY A 334 -5.34 10.48 24.61
N LYS A 335 -6.24 11.46 24.65
CA LYS A 335 -7.59 11.35 25.22
C LYS A 335 -8.61 11.98 24.27
N CYS A 336 -9.06 11.20 23.28
CA CYS A 336 -9.98 11.61 22.22
C CYS A 336 -10.83 10.41 21.77
N GLY A 337 -11.80 10.63 20.87
CA GLY A 337 -12.81 9.64 20.46
C GLY A 337 -12.22 8.30 20.04
N GLN A 338 -11.40 8.29 18.98
CA GLN A 338 -10.48 7.19 18.73
C GLN A 338 -9.20 7.35 19.53
N GLN A 339 -8.71 6.25 20.09
CA GLN A 339 -7.51 6.27 20.91
C GLN A 339 -6.27 6.50 20.05
N ILE A 340 -5.61 7.63 20.28
CA ILE A 340 -4.32 7.95 19.67
C ILE A 340 -3.18 7.44 20.55
N HIS A 341 -2.19 6.83 19.90
CA HIS A 341 -0.91 6.48 20.50
C HIS A 341 0.23 7.08 19.68
N ILE A 342 1.28 7.51 20.38
CA ILE A 342 2.53 8.02 19.79
C ILE A 342 3.66 7.09 20.19
N PHE A 343 4.53 6.80 19.23
CA PHE A 343 5.71 5.96 19.41
C PHE A 343 6.94 6.65 18.82
N THR A 344 8.12 6.17 19.20
CA THR A 344 9.41 6.54 18.60
C THR A 344 10.18 5.30 18.17
N LYS A 345 10.91 5.39 17.06
CA LYS A 345 11.84 4.38 16.58
C LYS A 345 13.16 4.52 17.34
N SER A 346 13.39 3.63 18.32
CA SER A 346 14.56 3.70 19.19
C SER A 346 15.85 3.11 18.59
N LYS A 347 15.73 2.21 17.59
CA LYS A 347 16.82 1.60 16.81
C LYS A 347 16.31 1.29 15.38
#